data_AF-A0A5M8XG40-F1
#
_entry.id   AF-A0A5M8XG40-F1
#
_cell.length_a   1.000
_cell.length_b   1.000
_cell.length_c   1.000
_cell.angle_alpha   90.00
_cell.angle_beta   90.00
_cell.angle_gamma   90.00
#
_symmetry.space_group_name_H-M   'P 1'
#
loop_
_entity.id
_entity.type
_entity.pdbx_description
1 polymer ?
#
loop_
_entity_poly.entity_id
_entity_poly.type
_entity_poly.pdbx_seq_one_letter_code
_entity_poly.pdbx_strand_id
1 'polypeptide(L)'
;MRKFAISLITILLIGIGAFYGIKTWENQKNDLNQPQKSVQKVSHINLVALGDSLTEGVGDEKNMKGYSGRIAKKIRAQYNVSVTVSNFGKAGDRSDQIKKRLDTQQKFQKRLQKANVIVMTSGGNDLQQLLLKNVLATSPKTLSAAVKAGQQSYQQKLSALIKDIRSYNSDAPIFIFGNYNPLYVHFADRSDFNDDVKLFNNINAQAAKEAGNAYFVSIFNLTYGQFKTTTQREGLIKESANSNSSSNSNAAMTAVLTGQKNVNNAWISTEDNYHPNNKGYNYMTTQLFNKMKKETKQWLIKQ
;
A
#
# COMPACT_ATOMS: atom_id res chain seq x y z
N MET A 1 25.28 -62.19 -44.87
CA MET A 1 25.02 -60.77 -45.24
C MET A 1 24.07 -60.04 -44.28
N ARG A 2 22.90 -60.62 -43.92
CA ARG A 2 21.88 -59.95 -43.08
C ARG A 2 22.33 -59.58 -41.66
N LYS A 3 23.17 -60.39 -40.99
CA LYS A 3 23.73 -60.09 -39.66
C LYS A 3 24.78 -58.96 -39.67
N PHE A 4 25.55 -58.85 -40.75
CA PHE A 4 26.54 -57.78 -40.93
C PHE A 4 25.89 -56.41 -41.17
N ALA A 5 24.79 -56.37 -41.94
CA ALA A 5 24.03 -55.15 -42.17
C ALA A 5 23.38 -54.61 -40.89
N ILE A 6 22.87 -55.49 -40.02
CA ILE A 6 22.29 -55.10 -38.73
C ILE A 6 23.35 -54.50 -37.80
N SER A 7 24.56 -55.08 -37.75
CA SER A 7 25.66 -54.53 -36.94
C SER A 7 26.16 -53.16 -37.44
N LEU A 8 26.13 -52.90 -38.75
CA LEU A 8 26.50 -51.59 -39.29
C LEU A 8 25.46 -50.51 -38.93
N ILE A 9 24.17 -50.85 -38.97
CA ILE A 9 23.08 -49.93 -38.62
C ILE A 9 23.12 -49.57 -37.12
N THR A 10 23.39 -50.53 -36.24
CA THR A 10 23.49 -50.24 -34.80
C THR A 10 24.69 -49.35 -34.45
N ILE A 11 25.84 -49.55 -35.10
CA ILE A 11 27.02 -48.67 -34.93
C ILE A 11 26.71 -47.25 -35.41
N LEU A 12 26.00 -47.11 -36.54
CA LEU A 12 25.61 -45.81 -37.08
C LEU A 12 24.65 -45.06 -36.13
N LEU A 13 23.67 -45.76 -35.55
CA LEU A 13 22.72 -45.19 -34.59
C LEU A 13 23.39 -44.75 -33.28
N ILE A 14 24.37 -45.52 -32.79
CA ILE A 14 25.17 -45.14 -31.61
C ILE A 14 26.02 -43.90 -31.92
N GLY A 15 26.62 -43.83 -33.10
CA GLY A 15 27.39 -42.65 -33.54
C GLY A 15 26.55 -41.38 -33.63
N ILE A 16 25.33 -41.48 -34.17
CA ILE A 16 24.38 -40.36 -34.24
C ILE A 16 23.96 -39.93 -32.82
N GLY A 17 23.62 -40.89 -31.95
CA GLY A 17 23.27 -40.61 -30.56
C GLY A 17 24.39 -39.90 -29.79
N ALA A 18 25.64 -40.35 -29.97
CA ALA A 18 26.81 -39.72 -29.37
C ALA A 18 27.05 -38.30 -29.92
N PHE A 19 26.88 -38.09 -31.23
CA PHE A 19 27.02 -36.77 -31.85
C PHE A 19 25.98 -35.76 -31.33
N TYR A 20 24.71 -36.16 -31.25
CA TYR A 20 23.66 -35.30 -30.67
C TYR A 20 23.86 -35.09 -29.16
N GLY A 21 24.34 -36.10 -28.43
CA GLY A 21 24.70 -35.99 -27.01
C GLY A 21 25.84 -35.00 -26.75
N ILE A 22 26.89 -35.02 -27.58
CA ILE A 22 28.01 -34.07 -27.47
C ILE A 22 27.56 -32.66 -27.81
N LYS A 23 26.80 -32.49 -28.90
CA LYS A 23 26.30 -31.17 -29.33
C LYS A 23 25.34 -30.55 -28.30
N THR A 24 24.50 -31.34 -27.67
CA THR A 24 23.60 -30.87 -26.59
C THR A 24 24.36 -30.53 -25.32
N TRP A 25 25.35 -31.33 -24.93
CA TRP A 25 26.23 -31.05 -23.79
C TRP A 25 27.07 -29.78 -24.00
N GLU A 26 27.59 -29.57 -25.20
CA GLU A 26 28.38 -28.39 -25.56
C GLU A 26 27.53 -27.11 -25.58
N ASN A 27 26.30 -27.18 -26.09
CA ASN A 27 25.32 -26.09 -25.98
C ASN A 27 24.98 -25.77 -24.51
N GLN A 28 24.81 -26.79 -23.67
CA GLN A 28 24.53 -26.61 -22.24
C GLN A 28 25.71 -25.98 -21.49
N LYS A 29 26.94 -26.30 -21.89
CA LYS A 29 28.18 -25.67 -21.37
C LYS A 29 28.31 -24.21 -21.80
N ASN A 30 27.88 -23.88 -23.01
CA ASN A 30 27.85 -22.51 -23.51
C ASN A 30 26.79 -21.64 -22.81
N ASP A 31 25.63 -22.20 -22.44
CA ASP A 31 24.63 -21.50 -21.62
C ASP A 31 25.09 -21.25 -20.18
N LEU A 32 25.86 -22.17 -19.59
CA LEU A 32 26.45 -22.02 -18.25
C LEU A 32 27.63 -21.03 -18.20
N ASN A 33 28.25 -20.74 -19.35
CA ASN A 33 29.38 -19.82 -19.50
C ASN A 33 28.99 -18.45 -20.07
N GLN A 34 27.70 -18.17 -20.27
CA GLN A 34 27.24 -16.80 -20.50
C GLN A 34 27.54 -15.97 -19.25
N PRO A 35 28.32 -14.88 -19.33
CA PRO A 35 28.53 -14.01 -18.18
C PRO A 35 27.16 -13.50 -17.74
N GLN A 36 26.73 -13.89 -16.54
CA GLN A 36 25.47 -13.45 -15.95
C GLN A 36 25.44 -11.92 -16.00
N LYS A 37 24.65 -11.34 -16.91
CA LYS A 37 24.51 -9.88 -17.06
C LYS A 37 24.34 -9.29 -15.67
N SER A 38 25.32 -8.52 -15.21
CA SER A 38 25.29 -7.95 -13.87
C SER A 38 24.06 -7.05 -13.79
N VAL A 39 23.14 -7.40 -12.91
CA VAL A 39 21.88 -6.67 -12.76
C VAL A 39 22.20 -5.26 -12.25
N GLN A 40 22.19 -4.28 -13.15
CA GLN A 40 22.59 -2.92 -12.82
C GLN A 40 21.49 -2.22 -12.02
N LYS A 41 21.83 -1.77 -10.80
CA LYS A 41 20.92 -0.97 -9.97
C LYS A 41 20.87 0.48 -10.45
N VAL A 42 19.75 1.15 -10.22
CA VAL A 42 19.66 2.61 -10.32
C VAL A 42 20.56 3.24 -9.25
N SER A 43 21.25 4.33 -9.60
CA SER A 43 22.09 5.09 -8.64
C SER A 43 21.28 6.12 -7.84
N HIS A 44 20.12 6.53 -8.36
CA HIS A 44 19.21 7.50 -7.77
C HIS A 44 17.75 7.07 -7.93
N ILE A 45 16.95 7.31 -6.90
CA ILE A 45 15.50 7.07 -6.88
C ILE A 45 14.76 8.37 -6.60
N ASN A 46 13.91 8.79 -7.53
CA ASN A 46 12.88 9.78 -7.30
C ASN A 46 11.64 9.08 -6.74
N LEU A 47 11.38 9.25 -5.44
CA LEU A 47 10.17 8.78 -4.77
C LEU A 47 9.14 9.91 -4.72
N VAL A 48 8.00 9.70 -5.36
CA VAL A 48 6.85 10.61 -5.26
C VAL A 48 5.85 10.02 -4.28
N ALA A 49 5.57 10.76 -3.21
CA ALA A 49 4.51 10.43 -2.27
C ALA A 49 3.33 11.39 -2.51
N LEU A 50 2.11 10.87 -2.68
CA LEU A 50 0.91 11.67 -2.85
C LEU A 50 -0.25 11.16 -2.00
N GLY A 51 -1.10 12.04 -1.50
CA GLY A 51 -2.24 11.60 -0.71
C GLY A 51 -2.73 12.63 0.28
N ASP A 52 -3.22 12.14 1.40
CA ASP A 52 -3.85 12.90 2.46
C ASP A 52 -2.85 13.24 3.61
N SER A 53 -3.37 13.40 4.83
CA SER A 53 -2.60 13.69 6.04
C SER A 53 -1.58 12.60 6.38
N LEU A 54 -1.85 11.33 6.06
CA LEU A 54 -0.90 10.25 6.30
C LEU A 54 0.35 10.43 5.43
N THR A 55 0.16 10.91 4.20
CA THR A 55 1.27 11.26 3.31
C THR A 55 1.94 12.56 3.73
N GLU A 56 1.20 13.58 4.17
CA GLU A 56 1.78 14.83 4.68
C GLU A 56 2.69 14.56 5.89
N GLY A 57 2.31 13.60 6.74
CA GLY A 57 3.05 13.20 7.93
C GLY A 57 2.47 13.75 9.24
N VAL A 58 1.17 14.05 9.28
CA VAL A 58 0.49 14.56 10.48
C VAL A 58 0.61 13.55 11.64
N GLY A 59 0.89 14.03 12.87
CA GLY A 59 1.15 13.19 14.04
C GLY A 59 2.60 12.72 14.19
N ASP A 60 3.49 13.04 13.23
CA ASP A 60 4.92 12.73 13.33
C ASP A 60 5.67 13.70 14.25
N GLU A 61 5.61 13.45 15.56
CA GLU A 61 6.24 14.31 16.58
C GLU A 61 7.78 14.39 16.47
N LYS A 62 8.43 13.48 15.71
CA LYS A 62 9.90 13.51 15.52
C LYS A 62 10.34 14.20 14.24
N ASN A 63 9.43 14.85 13.52
CA ASN A 63 9.74 15.58 12.27
C ASN A 63 10.50 14.71 11.24
N MET A 64 10.22 13.41 11.22
CA MET A 64 10.84 12.44 10.31
C MET A 64 10.14 12.35 8.95
N LYS A 65 9.20 13.28 8.67
CA LYS A 65 8.42 13.42 7.44
C LYS A 65 7.50 12.22 7.17
N GLY A 66 6.82 11.74 8.21
CA GLY A 66 5.87 10.63 8.13
C GLY A 66 6.50 9.33 7.59
N TYR A 67 5.72 8.50 6.90
CA TYR A 67 6.28 7.30 6.26
C TYR A 67 7.26 7.66 5.12
N SER A 68 7.08 8.81 4.46
CA SER A 68 7.82 9.17 3.24
C SER A 68 9.32 9.42 3.50
N GLY A 69 9.67 10.10 4.60
CA GLY A 69 11.06 10.28 5.00
C GLY A 69 11.68 8.99 5.53
N ARG A 70 10.92 8.23 6.32
CA ARG A 70 11.34 6.95 6.92
C ARG A 70 11.65 5.90 5.85
N ILE A 71 10.80 5.76 4.84
CA ILE A 71 11.03 4.80 3.74
C ILE A 71 12.27 5.16 2.95
N ALA A 72 12.51 6.45 2.67
CA ALA A 72 13.70 6.91 1.99
C ALA A 72 14.97 6.59 2.79
N LYS A 73 14.98 6.82 4.12
CA LYS A 73 16.10 6.41 5.00
C LYS A 73 16.36 4.91 4.90
N LYS A 74 15.29 4.09 4.92
CA LYS A 74 15.39 2.64 4.87
C LYS A 74 15.92 2.12 3.53
N ILE A 75 15.50 2.72 2.41
CA ILE A 75 16.01 2.39 1.07
C ILE A 75 17.49 2.73 0.94
N ARG A 76 17.91 3.95 1.35
CA ARG A 76 19.33 4.35 1.33
C ARG A 76 20.20 3.37 2.10
N ALA A 77 19.79 3.03 3.32
CA ALA A 77 20.52 2.11 4.19
C ALA A 77 20.62 0.68 3.63
N GLN A 78 19.55 0.16 3.03
CA GLN A 78 19.54 -1.23 2.53
C GLN A 78 20.27 -1.41 1.21
N TYR A 79 20.15 -0.44 0.30
CA TYR A 79 20.51 -0.65 -1.10
C TYR A 79 21.69 0.20 -1.58
N ASN A 80 22.22 1.10 -0.74
CA ASN A 80 23.29 2.03 -1.08
C ASN A 80 22.98 2.86 -2.34
N VAL A 81 21.73 3.35 -2.42
CA VAL A 81 21.25 4.23 -3.50
C VAL A 81 20.79 5.55 -2.91
N SER A 82 20.96 6.64 -3.64
CA SER A 82 20.43 7.93 -3.22
C SER A 82 18.93 8.01 -3.49
N VAL A 83 18.19 8.73 -2.64
CA VAL A 83 16.73 8.88 -2.75
C VAL A 83 16.35 10.35 -2.61
N THR A 84 15.56 10.88 -3.54
CA THR A 84 14.88 12.18 -3.41
C THR A 84 13.40 11.93 -3.17
N VAL A 85 12.82 12.56 -2.15
CA VAL A 85 11.38 12.48 -1.87
C VAL A 85 10.71 13.77 -2.31
N SER A 86 9.69 13.65 -3.16
CA SER A 86 8.73 14.73 -3.41
C SER A 86 7.41 14.35 -2.75
N ASN A 87 7.03 15.09 -1.71
CA ASN A 87 5.83 14.82 -0.93
C ASN A 87 4.71 15.79 -1.35
N PHE A 88 3.59 15.25 -1.81
CA PHE A 88 2.36 15.93 -2.20
C PHE A 88 1.18 15.46 -1.35
N GLY A 89 1.43 15.15 -0.08
CA GLY A 89 0.40 14.94 0.92
C GLY A 89 -0.26 16.26 1.33
N LYS A 90 -1.57 16.22 1.55
CA LYS A 90 -2.32 17.36 2.10
C LYS A 90 -3.42 16.88 3.03
N ALA A 91 -3.39 17.30 4.28
CA ALA A 91 -4.33 16.91 5.30
C ALA A 91 -5.77 17.30 4.92
N GLY A 92 -6.70 16.38 5.19
CA GLY A 92 -8.12 16.52 4.88
C GLY A 92 -8.51 16.22 3.43
N ASP A 93 -7.54 16.02 2.52
CA ASP A 93 -7.87 15.72 1.12
C ASP A 93 -8.57 14.37 0.96
N ARG A 94 -9.67 14.38 0.22
CA ARG A 94 -10.28 13.20 -0.40
C ARG A 94 -9.65 12.87 -1.75
N SER A 95 -9.97 11.69 -2.28
CA SER A 95 -9.56 11.24 -3.62
C SER A 95 -9.75 12.29 -4.74
N ASP A 96 -10.90 12.98 -4.78
CA ASP A 96 -11.19 14.04 -5.76
C ASP A 96 -10.28 15.27 -5.60
N GLN A 97 -9.92 15.62 -4.37
CA GLN A 97 -9.07 16.78 -4.08
C GLN A 97 -7.60 16.49 -4.39
N ILE A 98 -7.12 15.27 -4.12
CA ILE A 98 -5.80 14.81 -4.55
C ILE A 98 -5.70 14.89 -6.08
N LYS A 99 -6.71 14.38 -6.80
CA LYS A 99 -6.78 14.46 -8.27
C LYS A 99 -6.75 15.90 -8.75
N LYS A 100 -7.60 16.78 -8.19
CA LYS A 100 -7.62 18.20 -8.54
C LYS A 100 -6.25 18.86 -8.39
N ARG A 101 -5.49 18.54 -7.33
CA ARG A 101 -4.12 19.03 -7.17
C ARG A 101 -3.18 18.47 -8.22
N LEU A 102 -3.28 17.18 -8.56
CA LEU A 102 -2.50 16.59 -9.65
C LEU A 102 -2.79 17.29 -10.99
N ASP A 103 -4.05 17.58 -11.30
CA ASP A 103 -4.46 18.23 -12.56
C ASP A 103 -3.99 19.68 -12.66
N THR A 104 -3.82 20.37 -11.53
CA THR A 104 -3.58 21.83 -11.50
C THR A 104 -2.14 22.22 -11.15
N GLN A 105 -1.39 21.37 -10.44
CA GLN A 105 -0.06 21.71 -9.95
C GLN A 105 1.03 21.19 -10.89
N GLN A 106 1.57 22.06 -11.75
CA GLN A 106 2.66 21.69 -12.68
C GLN A 106 3.87 21.04 -11.99
N LYS A 107 4.22 21.48 -10.78
CA LYS A 107 5.31 20.87 -10.00
C LYS A 107 5.02 19.42 -9.64
N PHE A 108 3.77 19.09 -9.33
CA PHE A 108 3.34 17.72 -9.03
C PHE A 108 3.47 16.84 -10.28
N GLN A 109 2.90 17.29 -11.39
CA GLN A 109 2.96 16.61 -12.69
C GLN A 109 4.41 16.33 -13.12
N LYS A 110 5.29 17.35 -13.10
CA LYS A 110 6.71 17.22 -13.47
C LYS A 110 7.48 16.24 -12.58
N ARG A 111 7.14 16.15 -11.29
CA ARG A 111 7.78 15.18 -10.38
C ARG A 111 7.26 13.78 -10.63
N LEU A 112 5.97 13.62 -10.91
CA LEU A 112 5.34 12.34 -11.19
C LEU A 112 5.89 11.70 -12.47
N GLN A 113 6.08 12.49 -13.54
CA GLN A 113 6.71 12.07 -14.80
C GLN A 113 8.11 11.47 -14.62
N LYS A 114 8.87 11.93 -13.62
CA LYS A 114 10.26 11.50 -13.35
C LYS A 114 10.36 10.49 -12.20
N ALA A 115 9.24 10.02 -11.66
CA ALA A 115 9.22 9.12 -10.53
C ALA A 115 9.78 7.74 -10.90
N ASN A 116 10.61 7.17 -10.02
CA ASN A 116 10.97 5.75 -10.05
C ASN A 116 10.06 4.93 -9.15
N VAL A 117 9.46 5.55 -8.14
CA VAL A 117 8.51 4.94 -7.21
C VAL A 117 7.42 5.94 -6.90
N ILE A 118 6.16 5.48 -6.92
CA ILE A 118 5.01 6.25 -6.49
C ILE A 118 4.41 5.56 -5.27
N VAL A 119 4.17 6.32 -4.19
CA VAL A 119 3.51 5.81 -2.98
C VAL A 119 2.31 6.69 -2.67
N MET A 120 1.14 6.11 -2.49
CA MET A 120 -0.08 6.88 -2.24
C MET A 120 -0.92 6.41 -1.07
N THR A 121 -1.59 7.37 -0.43
CA THR A 121 -2.68 7.18 0.53
C THR A 121 -3.96 7.80 -0.06
N SER A 122 -5.10 7.15 0.16
CA SER A 122 -6.41 7.63 -0.29
C SER A 122 -7.52 6.80 0.36
N GLY A 123 -8.68 7.42 0.56
CA GLY A 123 -9.93 6.76 0.97
C GLY A 123 -10.32 6.99 2.41
N GLY A 124 -9.38 7.32 3.30
CA GLY A 124 -9.69 7.64 4.70
C GLY A 124 -10.67 8.80 4.82
N ASN A 125 -10.38 9.93 4.15
CA ASN A 125 -11.24 11.12 4.17
C ASN A 125 -12.53 10.94 3.35
N ASP A 126 -12.51 10.10 2.31
CA ASP A 126 -13.73 9.73 1.58
C ASP A 126 -14.69 8.95 2.48
N LEU A 127 -14.19 7.97 3.22
CA LEU A 127 -14.97 7.22 4.22
C LEU A 127 -15.41 8.13 5.36
N GLN A 128 -14.52 8.95 5.91
CA GLN A 128 -14.85 9.91 6.96
C GLN A 128 -16.00 10.83 6.54
N GLN A 129 -15.99 11.34 5.31
CA GLN A 129 -17.07 12.16 4.79
C GLN A 129 -18.40 11.39 4.76
N LEU A 130 -18.41 10.12 4.33
CA LEU A 130 -19.62 9.30 4.34
C LEU A 130 -20.14 9.06 5.75
N LEU A 131 -19.26 8.80 6.72
CA LEU A 131 -19.65 8.62 8.12
C LEU A 131 -20.24 9.91 8.71
N LEU A 132 -19.60 11.06 8.48
CA LEU A 132 -20.09 12.36 8.95
C LEU A 132 -21.39 12.79 8.28
N LYS A 133 -21.54 12.56 6.97
CA LYS A 133 -22.78 12.87 6.22
C LYS A 133 -23.96 12.05 6.73
N ASN A 134 -23.71 10.83 7.19
CA ASN A 134 -24.73 9.91 7.67
C ASN A 134 -24.73 9.79 9.19
N VAL A 135 -24.20 10.78 9.90
CA VAL A 135 -24.07 10.74 11.36
C VAL A 135 -25.42 10.52 12.03
N LEU A 136 -26.54 11.00 11.46
CA LEU A 136 -27.90 10.82 12.00
C LEU A 136 -28.50 9.41 11.80
N ALA A 137 -27.73 8.43 11.31
CA ALA A 137 -28.19 7.06 11.16
C ALA A 137 -28.67 6.47 12.50
N THR A 138 -29.86 5.87 12.50
CA THR A 138 -30.52 5.35 13.70
C THR A 138 -29.96 4.00 14.18
N SER A 139 -29.12 3.35 13.37
CA SER A 139 -28.47 2.09 13.72
C SER A 139 -27.13 1.92 12.99
N PRO A 140 -26.20 1.11 13.53
CA PRO A 140 -24.97 0.72 12.82
C PRO A 140 -25.25 0.16 11.43
N LYS A 141 -26.28 -0.69 11.28
CA LYS A 141 -26.68 -1.27 9.99
C LYS A 141 -27.08 -0.21 8.98
N THR A 142 -27.83 0.81 9.39
CA THR A 142 -28.25 1.93 8.51
C THR A 142 -27.03 2.75 8.08
N LEU A 143 -26.08 2.99 8.98
CA LEU A 143 -24.86 3.74 8.69
C LEU A 143 -24.00 3.02 7.64
N SER A 144 -23.69 1.74 7.86
CA SER A 144 -22.88 0.97 6.90
C SER A 144 -23.59 0.73 5.56
N ALA A 145 -24.94 0.67 5.54
CA ALA A 145 -25.68 0.67 4.28
C ALA A 145 -25.45 1.95 3.48
N ALA A 146 -25.41 3.11 4.14
CA ALA A 146 -25.10 4.38 3.49
C ALA A 146 -23.65 4.48 3.03
N VAL A 147 -22.69 3.96 3.81
CA VAL A 147 -21.28 3.83 3.39
C VAL A 147 -21.17 2.96 2.14
N LYS A 148 -21.84 1.79 2.14
CA LYS A 148 -21.87 0.87 1.00
C LYS A 148 -22.50 1.50 -0.24
N ALA A 149 -23.52 2.34 -0.08
CA ALA A 149 -24.10 3.10 -1.20
C ALA A 149 -23.10 4.13 -1.78
N GLY A 150 -22.26 4.73 -0.93
CA GLY A 150 -21.22 5.68 -1.36
C GLY A 150 -19.98 5.06 -2.00
N GLN A 151 -19.79 3.73 -1.86
CA GLN A 151 -18.57 3.04 -2.27
C GLN A 151 -18.25 3.20 -3.77
N GLN A 152 -19.26 3.20 -4.63
CA GLN A 152 -19.08 3.27 -6.08
C GLN A 152 -18.53 4.63 -6.49
N SER A 153 -18.97 5.71 -5.83
CA SER A 153 -18.43 7.05 -6.04
C SER A 153 -16.95 7.10 -5.66
N TYR A 154 -16.57 6.50 -4.53
CA TYR A 154 -15.15 6.42 -4.15
C TYR A 154 -14.34 5.62 -5.17
N GLN A 155 -14.82 4.44 -5.58
CA GLN A 155 -14.15 3.61 -6.59
C GLN A 155 -13.90 4.39 -7.88
N GLN A 156 -14.90 5.09 -8.41
CA GLN A 156 -14.76 5.90 -9.62
C GLN A 156 -13.71 7.01 -9.46
N LYS A 157 -13.72 7.73 -8.33
CA LYS A 157 -12.74 8.79 -8.06
C LYS A 157 -11.32 8.25 -7.92
N LEU A 158 -11.14 7.11 -7.25
CA LEU A 158 -9.83 6.47 -7.11
C LEU A 158 -9.32 5.96 -8.47
N SER A 159 -10.17 5.31 -9.27
CA SER A 159 -9.81 4.85 -10.61
C SER A 159 -9.42 6.02 -11.51
N ALA A 160 -10.13 7.15 -11.44
CA ALA A 160 -9.79 8.37 -12.19
C ALA A 160 -8.42 8.93 -11.76
N LEU A 161 -8.16 9.03 -10.45
CA LEU A 161 -6.86 9.47 -9.93
C LEU A 161 -5.71 8.56 -10.39
N ILE A 162 -5.89 7.24 -10.32
CA ILE A 162 -4.86 6.29 -10.76
C ILE A 162 -4.64 6.37 -12.28
N LYS A 163 -5.71 6.57 -13.06
CA LYS A 163 -5.61 6.78 -14.50
C LYS A 163 -4.77 8.01 -14.83
N ASP A 164 -4.97 9.13 -14.13
CA ASP A 164 -4.15 10.33 -14.34
C ASP A 164 -2.70 10.08 -13.95
N ILE A 165 -2.47 9.42 -12.81
CA ILE A 165 -1.11 9.03 -12.39
C ILE A 165 -0.41 8.23 -13.50
N ARG A 166 -1.12 7.25 -14.08
CA ARG A 166 -0.63 6.43 -15.18
C ARG A 166 -0.43 7.22 -16.48
N SER A 167 -1.22 8.25 -16.73
CA SER A 167 -1.03 9.15 -17.88
C SER A 167 0.26 9.98 -17.79
N TYR A 168 0.67 10.34 -16.57
CA TYR A 168 1.94 11.02 -16.32
C TYR A 168 3.13 10.07 -16.24
N ASN A 169 2.90 8.82 -15.77
CA ASN A 169 3.94 7.82 -15.61
C ASN A 169 3.37 6.40 -15.77
N SER A 170 3.56 5.81 -16.95
CA SER A 170 3.10 4.47 -17.29
C SER A 170 3.88 3.36 -16.57
N ASP A 171 5.12 3.64 -16.13
CA ASP A 171 6.10 2.59 -15.86
C ASP A 171 6.35 2.38 -14.37
N ALA A 172 6.43 3.45 -13.57
CA ALA A 172 6.82 3.36 -12.17
C ALA A 172 5.83 2.54 -11.33
N PRO A 173 6.30 1.70 -10.39
CA PRO A 173 5.41 0.98 -9.50
C PRO A 173 4.67 1.92 -8.56
N ILE A 174 3.36 1.69 -8.40
CA ILE A 174 2.50 2.42 -7.47
C ILE A 174 2.25 1.57 -6.23
N PHE A 175 2.60 2.06 -5.05
CA PHE A 175 2.27 1.42 -3.77
C PHE A 175 1.11 2.16 -3.11
N ILE A 176 -0.06 1.54 -3.05
CA ILE A 176 -1.28 2.12 -2.49
C ILE A 176 -1.49 1.60 -1.08
N PHE A 177 -1.43 2.48 -0.09
CA PHE A 177 -1.76 2.10 1.28
C PHE A 177 -3.26 1.81 1.45
N GLY A 178 -3.55 0.84 2.31
CA GLY A 178 -4.88 0.73 2.92
C GLY A 178 -5.10 1.77 4.01
N ASN A 179 -6.33 1.86 4.47
CA ASN A 179 -6.81 2.64 5.59
C ASN A 179 -6.84 1.77 6.87
N TYR A 180 -6.85 2.45 8.02
CA TYR A 180 -7.10 1.86 9.33
C TYR A 180 -8.33 2.53 9.96
N ASN A 181 -8.88 1.94 11.01
CA ASN A 181 -9.99 2.50 11.75
C ASN A 181 -9.46 3.27 12.99
N PRO A 182 -9.50 4.61 13.00
CA PRO A 182 -9.11 5.41 14.15
C PRO A 182 -10.13 5.35 15.31
N LEU A 183 -11.36 4.90 15.04
CA LEU A 183 -12.45 4.81 16.02
C LEU A 183 -12.33 3.62 16.98
N TYR A 184 -11.53 2.61 16.63
CA TYR A 184 -11.57 1.30 17.28
C TYR A 184 -11.35 1.33 18.79
N VAL A 185 -10.41 2.15 19.29
CA VAL A 185 -10.14 2.20 20.73
C VAL A 185 -11.30 2.79 21.53
N HIS A 186 -12.14 3.61 20.90
CA HIS A 186 -13.33 4.18 21.53
C HIS A 186 -14.59 3.34 21.35
N PHE A 187 -14.67 2.61 20.23
CA PHE A 187 -15.85 1.90 19.78
C PHE A 187 -15.46 0.49 19.35
N ALA A 188 -14.87 -0.27 20.26
CA ALA A 188 -14.28 -1.57 19.93
C ALA A 188 -15.34 -2.62 19.58
N ASP A 189 -16.54 -2.48 20.15
CA ASP A 189 -17.74 -3.28 19.89
C ASP A 189 -18.42 -2.94 18.55
N ARG A 190 -18.04 -1.83 17.91
CA ARG A 190 -18.52 -1.40 16.59
C ARG A 190 -17.71 -2.03 15.46
N SER A 191 -17.93 -3.34 15.27
CA SER A 191 -17.31 -4.12 14.19
C SER A 191 -17.64 -3.59 12.80
N ASP A 192 -18.78 -2.92 12.63
CA ASP A 192 -19.22 -2.32 11.38
C ASP A 192 -18.25 -1.23 10.88
N PHE A 193 -17.64 -0.42 11.76
CA PHE A 193 -16.59 0.51 11.35
C PHE A 193 -15.35 -0.19 10.78
N ASN A 194 -14.99 -1.34 11.35
CA ASN A 194 -13.89 -2.14 10.82
C ASN A 194 -14.24 -2.72 9.45
N ASP A 195 -15.50 -3.12 9.24
CA ASP A 195 -15.96 -3.66 7.96
C ASP A 195 -16.07 -2.57 6.88
N ASP A 196 -16.49 -1.36 7.23
CA ASP A 196 -16.49 -0.20 6.35
C ASP A 196 -15.07 0.18 5.90
N VAL A 197 -14.09 0.15 6.82
CA VAL A 197 -12.67 0.34 6.45
C VAL A 197 -12.15 -0.78 5.55
N LYS A 198 -12.49 -2.04 5.83
CA LYS A 198 -12.13 -3.18 4.98
C LYS A 198 -12.75 -3.06 3.58
N LEU A 199 -13.97 -2.54 3.48
CA LEU A 199 -14.63 -2.29 2.19
C LEU A 199 -13.79 -1.33 1.33
N PHE A 200 -13.37 -0.21 1.89
CA PHE A 200 -12.52 0.76 1.20
C PHE A 200 -11.14 0.19 0.87
N ASN A 201 -10.58 -0.64 1.75
CA ASN A 201 -9.32 -1.34 1.49
C ASN A 201 -9.43 -2.33 0.33
N ASN A 202 -10.57 -3.02 0.21
CA ASN A 202 -10.83 -3.91 -0.93
C ASN A 202 -10.90 -3.12 -2.24
N ILE A 203 -11.51 -1.92 -2.23
CA ILE A 203 -11.51 -1.02 -3.38
C ILE A 203 -10.08 -0.59 -3.74
N ASN A 204 -9.27 -0.19 -2.76
CA ASN A 204 -7.86 0.16 -2.99
C ASN A 204 -7.06 -1.02 -3.57
N ALA A 205 -7.28 -2.23 -3.05
CA ALA A 205 -6.62 -3.43 -3.51
C ALA A 205 -7.03 -3.82 -4.95
N GLN A 206 -8.32 -3.71 -5.27
CA GLN A 206 -8.83 -3.97 -6.60
C GLN A 206 -8.31 -2.93 -7.61
N ALA A 207 -8.31 -1.64 -7.25
CA ALA A 207 -7.76 -0.59 -8.09
C ALA A 207 -6.25 -0.79 -8.36
N ALA A 208 -5.48 -1.23 -7.37
CA ALA A 208 -4.07 -1.61 -7.57
C ALA A 208 -3.92 -2.78 -8.56
N LYS A 209 -4.80 -3.79 -8.48
CA LYS A 209 -4.79 -4.92 -9.41
C LYS A 209 -5.09 -4.48 -10.85
N GLU A 210 -6.09 -3.61 -11.03
CA GLU A 210 -6.52 -3.11 -12.34
C GLU A 210 -5.49 -2.18 -13.00
N ALA A 211 -4.75 -1.40 -12.20
CA ALA A 211 -3.82 -0.41 -12.72
C ALA A 211 -2.54 -0.98 -13.36
N GLY A 212 -2.20 -2.25 -13.11
CA GLY A 212 -0.94 -2.87 -13.51
C GLY A 212 0.27 -2.25 -12.81
N ASN A 213 1.35 -3.01 -12.59
CA ASN A 213 2.53 -2.59 -11.81
C ASN A 213 2.18 -1.74 -10.56
N ALA A 214 1.15 -2.14 -9.82
CA ALA A 214 0.63 -1.43 -8.67
C ALA A 214 0.29 -2.43 -7.57
N TYR A 215 0.43 -1.98 -6.33
CA TYR A 215 0.61 -2.87 -5.19
C TYR A 215 -0.08 -2.31 -3.96
N PHE A 216 -1.06 -3.06 -3.45
CA PHE A 216 -1.70 -2.74 -2.19
C PHE A 216 -0.77 -3.03 -1.00
N VAL A 217 -0.73 -2.08 -0.05
CA VAL A 217 0.02 -2.17 1.20
C VAL A 217 -0.95 -2.07 2.37
N SER A 218 -1.33 -3.21 2.94
CA SER A 218 -2.22 -3.23 4.10
C SER A 218 -1.52 -2.64 5.33
N ILE A 219 -2.19 -1.68 5.96
CA ILE A 219 -1.85 -1.15 7.29
C ILE A 219 -3.01 -1.30 8.26
N PHE A 220 -4.01 -2.11 7.93
CA PHE A 220 -5.25 -2.25 8.70
C PHE A 220 -5.00 -2.65 10.17
N ASN A 221 -3.92 -3.38 10.47
CA ASN A 221 -3.59 -3.73 11.86
C ASN A 221 -3.15 -2.54 12.73
N LEU A 222 -2.96 -1.36 12.13
CA LEU A 222 -2.78 -0.11 12.89
C LEU A 222 -4.05 0.23 13.70
N THR A 223 -5.23 -0.18 13.21
CA THR A 223 -6.53 -0.14 13.92
C THR A 223 -6.41 -0.66 15.35
N TYR A 224 -5.71 -1.78 15.53
CA TYR A 224 -5.64 -2.46 16.82
C TYR A 224 -4.57 -1.88 17.75
N GLY A 225 -3.70 -0.97 17.28
CA GLY A 225 -2.69 -0.31 18.14
C GLY A 225 -1.91 -1.31 18.99
N GLN A 226 -1.89 -1.12 20.31
CA GLN A 226 -1.25 -2.01 21.29
C GLN A 226 -1.99 -3.35 21.54
N PHE A 227 -3.24 -3.50 21.12
CA PHE A 227 -4.09 -4.67 21.38
C PHE A 227 -3.83 -5.79 20.36
N LYS A 228 -2.66 -6.42 20.47
CA LYS A 228 -2.16 -7.38 19.46
C LYS A 228 -2.81 -8.76 19.55
N THR A 229 -3.23 -9.21 20.74
CA THR A 229 -3.83 -10.54 20.92
C THR A 229 -5.35 -10.51 20.82
N THR A 230 -5.96 -11.64 20.49
CA THR A 230 -7.41 -11.79 20.46
C THR A 230 -8.03 -11.50 21.82
N THR A 231 -7.45 -12.03 22.90
CA THR A 231 -7.89 -11.78 24.28
C THR A 231 -7.88 -10.31 24.66
N GLN A 232 -6.85 -9.55 24.26
CA GLN A 232 -6.79 -8.11 24.51
C GLN A 232 -7.93 -7.36 23.78
N ARG A 233 -8.21 -7.74 22.54
CA ARG A 233 -9.30 -7.13 21.75
C ARG A 233 -10.67 -7.49 22.29
N GLU A 234 -10.88 -8.73 22.72
CA GLU A 234 -12.12 -9.17 23.37
C GLU A 234 -12.35 -8.45 24.71
N GLY A 235 -11.29 -8.20 25.48
CA GLY A 235 -11.35 -7.38 26.69
C GLY A 235 -11.87 -5.97 26.38
N LEU A 236 -11.26 -5.31 25.38
CA LEU A 236 -11.67 -3.96 24.97
C LEU A 236 -13.12 -3.90 24.44
N ILE A 237 -13.57 -4.93 23.72
CA ILE A 237 -14.96 -5.05 23.26
C ILE A 237 -15.92 -5.10 24.45
N LYS A 238 -15.61 -5.92 25.47
CA LYS A 238 -16.44 -6.03 26.69
C LYS A 238 -16.48 -4.71 27.46
N GLU A 239 -15.33 -4.05 27.61
CA GLU A 239 -15.25 -2.73 28.25
C GLU A 239 -16.08 -1.67 27.51
N SER A 240 -16.00 -1.65 26.17
CA SER A 240 -16.76 -0.73 25.32
C SER A 240 -18.28 -0.98 25.42
N ALA A 241 -18.70 -2.24 25.41
CA ALA A 241 -20.10 -2.64 25.56
C ALA A 241 -20.71 -2.24 26.92
N ASN A 242 -19.95 -2.41 28.01
CA ASN A 242 -20.41 -2.10 29.36
C ASN A 242 -20.51 -0.60 29.65
N SER A 243 -19.77 0.23 28.89
CA SER A 243 -19.69 1.67 29.13
C SER A 243 -20.87 2.46 28.55
N ASN A 244 -21.90 1.79 28.01
CA ASN A 244 -22.91 2.40 27.11
C ASN A 244 -22.30 3.16 25.92
N SER A 245 -21.00 2.96 25.63
CA SER A 245 -20.30 3.57 24.49
C SER A 245 -20.85 3.08 23.13
N SER A 246 -21.51 1.92 23.14
CA SER A 246 -22.29 1.31 22.06
C SER A 246 -23.52 2.14 21.66
N SER A 247 -24.06 2.92 22.61
CA SER A 247 -25.16 3.86 22.38
C SER A 247 -24.58 5.13 21.78
N ASN A 248 -24.31 5.06 20.47
CA ASN A 248 -24.05 6.15 19.55
C ASN A 248 -24.54 7.52 20.03
N SER A 249 -23.71 8.30 20.73
CA SER A 249 -23.79 9.72 20.48
C SER A 249 -23.04 9.94 19.18
N ASN A 250 -23.80 10.28 18.15
CA ASN A 250 -23.30 10.84 16.89
C ASN A 250 -22.22 11.91 17.16
N ALA A 251 -22.35 12.63 18.27
CA ALA A 251 -21.36 13.53 18.85
C ALA A 251 -20.02 12.86 19.21
N ALA A 252 -20.00 11.71 19.88
CA ALA A 252 -18.76 11.03 20.23
C ALA A 252 -18.02 10.47 19.01
N MET A 253 -18.74 9.89 18.04
CA MET A 253 -18.12 9.48 16.77
C MET A 253 -17.54 10.70 16.04
N THR A 254 -18.32 11.77 15.92
CA THR A 254 -17.88 13.02 15.30
C THR A 254 -16.63 13.55 15.99
N ALA A 255 -16.64 13.62 17.32
CA ALA A 255 -15.51 14.12 18.10
C ALA A 255 -14.21 13.34 17.85
N VAL A 256 -14.28 12.00 17.72
CA VAL A 256 -13.07 11.23 17.36
C VAL A 256 -12.65 11.51 15.92
N LEU A 257 -13.59 11.51 14.96
CA LEU A 257 -13.29 11.77 13.56
C LEU A 257 -12.70 13.17 13.32
N THR A 258 -13.04 14.14 14.17
CA THR A 258 -12.54 15.52 14.11
C THR A 258 -11.40 15.79 15.09
N GLY A 259 -10.83 14.76 15.73
CA GLY A 259 -9.67 14.88 16.63
C GLY A 259 -9.94 15.59 17.97
N GLN A 260 -11.20 15.71 18.38
CA GLN A 260 -11.64 16.39 19.60
C GLN A 260 -11.74 15.47 20.83
N LYS A 261 -11.43 14.17 20.69
CA LYS A 261 -11.52 13.19 21.78
C LYS A 261 -10.18 12.49 22.01
N ASN A 262 -9.72 12.47 23.27
CA ASN A 262 -8.48 11.81 23.65
C ASN A 262 -8.55 10.29 23.45
N VAL A 263 -7.60 9.71 22.71
CA VAL A 263 -7.50 8.26 22.48
C VAL A 263 -6.34 7.67 23.27
N ASN A 264 -6.59 6.65 24.10
CA ASN A 264 -5.52 5.86 24.71
C ASN A 264 -4.99 4.78 23.73
N ASN A 265 -4.23 5.22 22.72
CA ASN A 265 -3.59 4.33 21.76
C ASN A 265 -2.11 4.69 21.60
N ALA A 266 -1.22 3.76 21.96
CA ALA A 266 0.22 4.00 21.95
C ALA A 266 0.82 4.22 20.55
N TRP A 267 0.02 4.06 19.49
CA TRP A 267 0.41 4.16 18.09
C TRP A 267 -0.18 5.40 17.39
N ILE A 268 -1.05 6.14 18.09
CA ILE A 268 -1.73 7.36 17.62
C ILE A 268 -1.11 8.55 18.34
N SER A 269 -1.01 9.69 17.66
CA SER A 269 -0.49 10.92 18.27
C SER A 269 -1.48 11.46 19.28
N THR A 270 -0.96 11.95 20.40
CA THR A 270 -1.78 12.60 21.42
C THR A 270 -2.14 14.04 21.05
N GLU A 271 -1.52 14.60 19.99
CA GLU A 271 -1.81 15.96 19.52
C GLU A 271 -3.20 16.09 18.91
N ASP A 272 -3.61 15.11 18.11
CA ASP A 272 -4.92 15.11 17.43
C ASP A 272 -5.75 13.84 17.69
N ASN A 273 -5.18 12.86 18.40
CA ASN A 273 -5.84 11.61 18.74
C ASN A 273 -6.43 10.87 17.53
N TYR A 274 -5.88 11.08 16.33
CA TYR A 274 -6.41 10.52 15.10
C TYR A 274 -5.31 9.93 14.24
N HIS A 275 -4.21 10.67 14.04
CA HIS A 275 -3.14 10.27 13.13
C HIS A 275 -2.07 9.40 13.80
N PRO A 276 -1.35 8.57 13.04
CA PRO A 276 -0.30 7.73 13.59
C PRO A 276 0.82 8.58 14.21
N ASN A 277 1.29 8.19 15.39
CA ASN A 277 2.52 8.75 15.92
C ASN A 277 3.76 8.09 15.28
N ASN A 278 4.93 8.38 15.84
CA ASN A 278 6.19 7.77 15.46
C ASN A 278 6.18 6.23 15.36
N LYS A 279 5.56 5.54 16.32
CA LYS A 279 5.44 4.07 16.31
C LYS A 279 4.53 3.61 15.18
N GLY A 280 3.39 4.30 14.99
CA GLY A 280 2.47 4.03 13.88
C GLY A 280 3.12 4.22 12.51
N TYR A 281 3.84 5.34 12.29
CA TYR A 281 4.56 5.58 11.04
C TYR A 281 5.72 4.60 10.81
N ASN A 282 6.40 4.14 11.85
CA ASN A 282 7.41 3.08 11.73
C ASN A 282 6.77 1.76 11.27
N TYR A 283 5.58 1.43 11.78
CA TYR A 283 4.83 0.27 11.31
C TYR A 283 4.42 0.41 9.85
N MET A 284 3.81 1.54 9.45
CA MET A 284 3.46 1.81 8.05
C MET A 284 4.68 1.67 7.12
N THR A 285 5.81 2.26 7.51
CA THR A 285 7.08 2.18 6.77
C THR A 285 7.55 0.73 6.63
N THR A 286 7.40 -0.08 7.68
CA THR A 286 7.78 -1.49 7.65
C THR A 286 6.92 -2.29 6.67
N GLN A 287 5.60 -2.07 6.68
CA GLN A 287 4.69 -2.72 5.72
C GLN A 287 5.04 -2.33 4.28
N LEU A 288 5.22 -1.03 4.02
CA LEU A 288 5.61 -0.52 2.70
C LEU A 288 6.92 -1.13 2.23
N PHE A 289 7.97 -1.08 3.06
CA PHE A 289 9.27 -1.63 2.69
C PHE A 289 9.23 -3.13 2.43
N ASN A 290 8.44 -3.88 3.21
CA ASN A 290 8.24 -5.30 2.98
C ASN A 290 7.58 -5.59 1.64
N LYS A 291 6.63 -4.74 1.20
CA LYS A 291 6.06 -4.85 -0.13
C LYS A 291 7.07 -4.44 -1.21
N MET A 292 7.74 -3.29 -1.06
CA MET A 292 8.75 -2.81 -2.01
C MET A 292 9.89 -3.81 -2.24
N LYS A 293 10.36 -4.50 -1.20
CA LYS A 293 11.38 -5.55 -1.30
C LYS A 293 11.02 -6.66 -2.29
N LYS A 294 9.74 -7.02 -2.37
CA LYS A 294 9.25 -8.08 -3.27
C LYS A 294 9.27 -7.65 -4.73
N GLU A 295 9.24 -6.34 -4.95
CA GLU A 295 9.07 -5.73 -6.27
C GLU A 295 10.32 -4.95 -6.70
N THR A 296 11.52 -5.29 -6.18
CA THR A 296 12.77 -4.55 -6.47
C THR A 296 13.10 -4.44 -7.95
N LYS A 297 12.71 -5.42 -8.77
CA LYS A 297 12.84 -5.39 -10.23
C LYS A 297 12.10 -4.20 -10.86
N GLN A 298 11.03 -3.71 -10.22
CA GLN A 298 10.19 -2.64 -10.75
C GLN A 298 10.74 -1.24 -10.48
N TRP A 299 11.63 -1.07 -9.50
CA TRP A 299 12.07 0.28 -9.08
C TRP A 299 13.55 0.43 -8.76
N LEU A 300 14.27 -0.67 -8.48
CA LEU A 300 15.68 -0.63 -8.11
C LEU A 300 16.59 -1.05 -9.26
N ILE A 301 16.10 -1.86 -10.19
CA ILE A 301 16.88 -2.38 -11.31
C ILE A 301 16.66 -1.47 -12.51
N LYS A 302 17.74 -1.10 -13.21
CA LYS A 302 17.63 -0.41 -14.50
C LYS A 302 16.98 -1.36 -15.50
N GLN A 303 15.85 -0.94 -16.06
CA GLN A 303 15.24 -1.60 -17.21
C GLN A 303 16.06 -1.31 -18.46
#